data_AF-A0A381L6N2-F1
#
_entry.id   AF-A0A381L6N2-F1
#
_cell.length_a   1.000
_cell.length_b   1.000
_cell.length_c   1.000
_cell.angle_alpha   90.00
_cell.angle_beta   90.00
_cell.angle_gamma   90.00
#
_symmetry.space_group_name_H-M   'P 1'
#
loop_
_entity.id
_entity.type
_entity.pdbx_description
1 polymer ?
#
loop_
_entity_poly.entity_id
_entity_poly.type
_entity_poly.pdbx_seq_one_letter_code
_entity_poly.pdbx_strand_id
1 'polypeptide(L)'
;MKSNDVANRKAVGSDSYRFNSTPETPRPEPKSQQLRLRELELDQVREHFLLRETCLTNQTLMRFELKPSDPDFPYEIEALDCEISVPTTYPQSRPGLKVLNKEIPRGFVLNLEIGFQSIAQEMFHATVVEILGAFDKRLEALLSAPEQEALKFISNHDRRHLSIPSKSSNSSTISIPCNHVDQLIVVSSVKQSSNPHPCEEWQTFTTEQKLEAFGRRESERKKLEARMGRLPLYKKSTDG
;
A
#
# COMPACT_ATOMS: atom_id res chain seq x y z
N MET A 1 -36.72 -62.58 -58.30
CA MET A 1 -36.57 -63.36 -57.05
C MET A 1 -35.32 -62.88 -56.33
N LYS A 2 -35.46 -62.65 -55.02
CA LYS A 2 -34.47 -62.46 -53.95
C LYS A 2 -32.99 -62.70 -54.31
N SER A 3 -32.09 -61.79 -53.92
CA SER A 3 -31.28 -61.98 -52.70
C SER A 3 -30.33 -60.80 -52.43
N ASN A 4 -30.20 -60.51 -51.14
CA ASN A 4 -29.34 -59.53 -50.48
C ASN A 4 -27.90 -60.04 -50.34
N ASP A 5 -26.93 -59.12 -50.17
CA ASP A 5 -25.79 -59.11 -49.23
C ASP A 5 -24.66 -58.22 -49.78
N VAL A 6 -23.78 -57.52 -49.05
CA VAL A 6 -23.66 -57.05 -47.67
C VAL A 6 -22.50 -56.04 -47.68
N ALA A 7 -22.60 -55.05 -46.80
CA ALA A 7 -21.57 -54.20 -46.22
C ALA A 7 -20.16 -54.10 -46.85
N ASN A 8 -19.74 -52.88 -47.18
CA ASN A 8 -18.47 -52.36 -46.66
C ASN A 8 -18.48 -50.81 -46.61
N ARG A 9 -18.93 -50.25 -45.48
CA ARG A 9 -18.70 -48.83 -45.16
C ARG A 9 -17.42 -48.76 -44.33
N LYS A 10 -16.30 -48.36 -44.95
CA LYS A 10 -15.07 -48.07 -44.23
C LYS A 10 -15.18 -46.75 -43.45
N ALA A 11 -14.71 -46.85 -42.21
CA ALA A 11 -14.52 -45.86 -41.16
C ALA A 11 -13.93 -44.52 -41.66
N VAL A 12 -14.48 -43.38 -41.22
CA VAL A 12 -13.99 -42.56 -40.08
C VAL A 12 -12.50 -42.22 -40.20
N GLY A 13 -12.23 -41.11 -40.87
CA GLY A 13 -11.02 -40.29 -40.68
C GLY A 13 -11.47 -38.96 -40.11
N SER A 14 -11.58 -38.89 -38.80
CA SER A 14 -11.79 -37.65 -38.06
C SER A 14 -10.49 -36.86 -38.03
N ASP A 15 -10.32 -35.96 -39.00
CA ASP A 15 -9.30 -34.91 -38.94
C ASP A 15 -9.69 -33.90 -37.86
N SER A 16 -9.39 -34.25 -36.61
CA SER A 16 -9.45 -33.31 -35.50
C SER A 16 -8.33 -32.29 -35.68
N TYR A 17 -8.72 -31.07 -36.00
CA TYR A 17 -7.91 -29.85 -35.97
C TYR A 17 -7.27 -29.74 -34.58
N ARG A 18 -6.02 -30.16 -34.48
CA ARG A 18 -5.20 -29.91 -33.29
C ARG A 18 -4.60 -28.52 -33.44
N PHE A 19 -5.39 -27.50 -33.08
CA PHE A 19 -4.84 -26.19 -32.74
C PHE A 19 -4.01 -26.37 -31.47
N ASN A 20 -2.73 -26.69 -31.63
CA ASN A 20 -1.74 -26.50 -30.57
C ASN A 20 -1.49 -24.99 -30.47
N SER A 21 -2.41 -24.27 -29.82
CA SER A 21 -2.16 -22.90 -29.39
C SER A 21 -1.14 -22.95 -28.28
N THR A 22 0.13 -22.83 -28.66
CA THR A 22 1.21 -22.54 -27.72
C THR A 22 0.82 -21.24 -27.00
N PRO A 23 0.82 -21.17 -25.66
CA PRO A 23 0.61 -19.91 -24.97
C PRO A 23 1.75 -18.97 -25.38
N GLU A 24 1.42 -17.97 -26.21
CA GLU A 24 2.33 -16.87 -26.48
C GLU A 24 2.58 -16.15 -25.16
N THR A 25 3.74 -16.41 -24.57
CA THR A 25 4.27 -15.53 -23.52
C THR A 25 4.39 -14.13 -24.13
N PRO A 26 3.69 -13.11 -23.59
CA PRO A 26 3.75 -11.77 -24.14
C PRO A 26 5.21 -11.32 -24.10
N ARG A 27 5.76 -11.02 -25.28
CA ARG A 27 7.10 -10.47 -25.40
C ARG A 27 7.12 -9.15 -24.63
N PRO A 28 8.05 -8.94 -23.69
CA PRO A 28 8.14 -7.66 -22.99
C PRO A 28 8.38 -6.56 -24.03
N GLU A 29 7.47 -5.59 -24.07
CA GLU A 29 7.60 -4.48 -25.01
C GLU A 29 8.91 -3.72 -24.76
N PRO A 30 9.66 -3.35 -25.82
CA PRO A 30 10.81 -2.47 -25.72
C PRO A 30 10.51 -1.23 -24.88
N LYS A 31 11.40 -0.89 -23.95
CA LYS A 31 11.26 0.29 -23.06
C LYS A 31 10.96 1.59 -23.82
N SER A 32 11.49 1.73 -25.04
CA SER A 32 11.24 2.89 -25.91
C SER A 32 9.79 2.97 -26.41
N GLN A 33 9.14 1.84 -26.65
CA GLN A 33 7.73 1.79 -27.04
C GLN A 33 6.84 2.12 -25.84
N GLN A 34 7.15 1.58 -24.66
CA GLN A 34 6.43 1.88 -23.42
C GLN A 34 6.46 3.38 -23.07
N LEU A 35 7.62 4.03 -23.20
CA LEU A 35 7.74 5.47 -22.97
C LEU A 35 6.87 6.27 -23.94
N ARG A 36 6.83 5.90 -25.23
CA ARG A 36 5.97 6.55 -26.21
C ARG A 36 4.48 6.36 -25.92
N LEU A 37 4.06 5.15 -25.54
CA LEU A 37 2.66 4.89 -25.19
C LEU A 37 2.25 5.69 -23.95
N ARG A 38 3.12 5.76 -22.94
CA ARG A 38 2.93 6.60 -21.75
C ARG A 38 2.76 8.07 -22.12
N GLU A 39 3.59 8.61 -23.00
CA GLU A 39 3.50 10.00 -23.46
C GLU A 39 2.15 10.28 -24.15
N LEU A 40 1.69 9.37 -25.02
CA LEU A 40 0.39 9.51 -25.69
C LEU A 40 -0.79 9.52 -24.71
N GLU A 41 -0.77 8.67 -23.68
CA GLU A 41 -1.82 8.69 -22.65
C GLU A 41 -1.77 9.97 -21.81
N LEU A 42 -0.57 10.48 -21.48
CA LEU A 42 -0.43 11.76 -20.81
C LEU A 42 -0.97 12.91 -21.66
N ASP A 43 -0.74 12.87 -22.97
CA ASP A 43 -1.32 13.84 -23.91
C ASP A 43 -2.84 13.78 -23.91
N GLN A 44 -3.46 12.59 -23.85
CA GLN A 44 -4.91 12.47 -23.72
C GLN A 44 -5.42 13.12 -22.43
N VAL A 45 -4.73 12.95 -21.31
CA VAL A 45 -5.10 13.61 -20.05
C VAL A 45 -4.97 15.13 -20.17
N ARG A 46 -3.92 15.63 -20.83
CA ARG A 46 -3.70 17.07 -21.06
C ARG A 46 -4.80 17.70 -21.92
N GLU A 47 -5.33 16.97 -22.89
CA GLU A 47 -6.42 17.46 -23.75
C GLU A 47 -7.77 17.49 -23.01
N HIS A 48 -8.03 16.52 -22.13
CA HIS A 48 -9.31 16.40 -21.44
C HIS A 48 -9.46 17.33 -20.23
N PHE A 49 -8.36 17.78 -19.63
CA PHE A 49 -8.39 18.51 -18.37
C PHE A 49 -7.43 19.71 -18.42
N LEU A 50 -7.82 20.84 -17.80
CA LEU A 50 -6.95 22.01 -17.68
C LEU A 50 -5.88 21.76 -16.61
N LEU A 51 -4.75 21.19 -17.03
CA LEU A 51 -3.69 20.72 -16.14
C LEU A 51 -2.61 21.76 -15.84
N ARG A 52 -2.10 21.74 -14.60
CA ARG A 52 -0.75 22.22 -14.27
C ARG A 52 0.16 21.02 -14.04
N GLU A 53 1.18 20.87 -14.88
CA GLU A 53 2.11 19.74 -14.82
C GLU A 53 3.41 20.10 -14.10
N THR A 54 3.94 19.14 -13.35
CA THR A 54 5.28 19.18 -12.75
C THR A 54 5.96 17.84 -12.96
N CYS A 55 7.00 17.83 -13.78
CA CYS A 55 7.79 16.64 -14.05
C CYS A 55 8.85 16.44 -12.95
N LEU A 56 8.75 15.35 -12.19
CA LEU A 56 9.79 14.90 -11.26
C LEU A 56 10.57 13.74 -11.88
N THR A 57 11.76 13.46 -11.35
CA THR A 57 12.66 12.42 -11.87
C THR A 57 12.01 11.03 -11.97
N ASN A 58 11.07 10.72 -11.07
CA ASN A 58 10.49 9.38 -10.94
C ASN A 58 9.00 9.32 -11.33
N GLN A 59 8.34 10.47 -11.47
CA GLN A 59 6.90 10.55 -11.71
C GLN A 59 6.53 11.90 -12.33
N THR A 60 5.45 11.90 -13.09
CA THR A 60 4.81 13.11 -13.59
C THR A 60 3.67 13.46 -12.65
N LEU A 61 3.70 14.64 -12.04
CA LEU A 61 2.60 15.17 -11.24
C LEU A 61 1.74 16.08 -12.09
N MET A 62 0.43 15.90 -12.04
CA MET A 62 -0.52 16.68 -12.82
C MET A 62 -1.65 17.12 -11.89
N ARG A 63 -1.83 18.43 -11.77
CA ARG A 63 -2.90 19.03 -10.97
C ARG A 63 -4.03 19.49 -11.87
N PHE A 64 -5.26 19.16 -11.52
CA PHE A 64 -6.47 19.52 -12.26
C PHE A 64 -7.67 19.63 -11.33
N GLU A 65 -8.70 20.33 -11.81
CA GLU A 65 -10.00 20.42 -11.16
C GLU A 65 -10.95 19.42 -11.81
N LEU A 66 -11.52 18.51 -11.02
CA LEU A 66 -12.51 17.53 -11.46
C LEU A 66 -13.91 18.01 -11.05
N LYS A 67 -14.75 18.29 -12.04
CA LYS A 67 -16.16 18.62 -11.78
C LYS A 67 -16.98 17.33 -11.73
N PRO A 68 -17.78 17.10 -10.67
CA PRO A 68 -18.67 15.95 -10.62
C PRO A 68 -19.56 15.89 -11.87
N SER A 69 -19.63 14.73 -12.53
CA SER A 69 -20.51 14.56 -13.70
C SER A 69 -22.00 14.55 -13.36
N ASP A 70 -22.36 14.27 -12.10
CA ASP A 70 -23.75 14.17 -11.67
C ASP A 70 -24.36 15.56 -11.36
N PRO A 71 -25.42 15.99 -12.07
CA PRO A 71 -26.10 17.25 -11.77
C PRO A 71 -26.82 17.27 -10.42
N ASP A 72 -27.20 16.11 -9.87
CA ASP A 72 -27.88 15.95 -8.57
C ASP A 72 -26.89 15.50 -7.47
N PHE A 73 -25.62 15.92 -7.56
CA PHE A 73 -24.60 15.54 -6.59
C PHE A 73 -24.96 16.01 -5.16
N PRO A 74 -25.06 15.10 -4.17
CA PRO A 74 -25.64 15.41 -2.86
C PRO A 74 -24.70 16.19 -1.93
N TYR A 75 -23.46 16.45 -2.34
CA TYR A 75 -22.45 17.16 -1.54
C TYR A 75 -22.15 18.54 -2.12
N GLU A 76 -21.93 19.54 -1.26
CA GLU A 76 -21.58 20.91 -1.65
C GLU A 76 -20.12 21.02 -2.12
N ILE A 77 -19.77 20.40 -3.24
CA ILE A 77 -18.44 20.46 -3.86
C ILE A 77 -18.60 20.90 -5.32
N GLU A 78 -18.15 22.11 -5.65
CA GLU A 78 -18.21 22.62 -7.03
C GLU A 78 -17.18 21.93 -7.94
N ALA A 79 -15.96 21.73 -7.43
CA ALA A 79 -14.88 21.04 -8.13
C ALA A 79 -13.90 20.41 -7.13
N LEU A 80 -13.45 19.20 -7.44
CA LEU A 80 -12.45 18.48 -6.68
C LEU A 80 -11.06 18.82 -7.23
N ASP A 81 -10.28 19.57 -6.45
CA ASP A 81 -8.87 19.85 -6.66
C ASP A 81 -8.06 18.55 -6.47
N CYS A 82 -7.59 18.00 -7.59
CA CYS A 82 -6.89 16.73 -7.63
C CYS A 82 -5.43 16.90 -8.08
N GLU A 83 -4.53 16.10 -7.50
CA GLU A 83 -3.18 15.89 -8.00
C GLU A 83 -3.01 14.40 -8.32
N ILE A 84 -2.86 14.07 -9.60
CA ILE A 84 -2.52 12.71 -10.04
C ILE A 84 -1.02 12.57 -10.20
N SER A 85 -0.50 11.44 -9.72
CA SER A 85 0.90 11.04 -9.83
C SER A 85 1.01 9.85 -10.77
N VAL A 86 1.66 10.06 -11.92
CA VAL A 86 1.88 9.00 -12.92
C VAL A 86 3.35 8.59 -12.90
N PRO A 87 3.68 7.40 -12.37
CA PRO A 87 5.07 6.95 -12.27
C PRO A 87 5.70 6.75 -13.66
N THR A 88 7.03 6.81 -13.73
CA THR A 88 7.77 6.49 -14.98
C THR A 88 7.66 5.02 -15.36
N THR A 89 7.34 4.16 -14.41
CA THR A 89 7.06 2.73 -14.58
C THR A 89 5.60 2.43 -14.93
N TYR A 90 4.80 3.43 -15.28
CA TYR A 90 3.46 3.22 -15.84
C TYR A 90 3.56 2.60 -17.25
N PRO A 91 2.75 1.59 -17.61
CA PRO A 91 1.55 1.07 -16.91
C PRO A 91 1.80 -0.05 -15.88
N GLN A 92 3.05 -0.46 -15.65
CA GLN A 92 3.35 -1.51 -14.66
C GLN A 92 3.05 -1.08 -13.23
N SER A 93 3.34 0.18 -12.89
CA SER A 93 2.93 0.80 -11.63
C SER A 93 1.73 1.70 -11.87
N ARG A 94 0.75 1.62 -10.96
CA ARG A 94 -0.51 2.36 -11.08
C ARG A 94 -0.32 3.84 -10.74
N PRO A 95 -1.12 4.73 -11.37
CA PRO A 95 -1.17 6.11 -10.94
C PRO A 95 -1.79 6.20 -9.54
N GLY A 96 -1.41 7.22 -8.79
CA GLY A 96 -2.02 7.56 -7.50
C GLY A 96 -2.68 8.94 -7.55
N LEU A 97 -3.73 9.14 -6.78
CA LEU A 97 -4.47 10.40 -6.68
C LEU A 97 -4.33 10.97 -5.28
N LYS A 98 -4.17 12.29 -5.18
CA LYS A 98 -4.28 13.05 -3.94
C LYS A 98 -5.34 14.13 -4.08
N VAL A 99 -6.12 14.32 -3.04
CA VAL A 99 -7.14 15.38 -2.98
C VAL A 99 -6.59 16.56 -2.20
N LEU A 100 -6.68 17.76 -2.77
CA LEU A 100 -6.13 18.99 -2.20
C LEU A 100 -7.21 19.93 -1.61
N ASN A 101 -8.50 19.63 -1.77
CA ASN A 101 -9.60 20.40 -1.18
C ASN A 101 -9.50 20.42 0.35
N LYS A 102 -9.62 21.63 0.93
CA LYS A 102 -9.60 21.82 2.39
C LYS A 102 -10.98 21.72 3.04
N GLU A 103 -12.04 21.81 2.25
CA GLU A 103 -13.42 21.70 2.71
C GLU A 103 -13.81 20.25 3.06
N ILE A 104 -13.12 19.27 2.48
CA ILE A 104 -13.39 17.85 2.70
C ILE A 104 -12.61 17.38 3.95
N PRO A 105 -13.27 16.79 4.96
CA PRO A 105 -12.60 16.25 6.13
C PRO A 105 -11.61 15.14 5.77
N ARG A 106 -10.55 14.99 6.56
CA ARG A 106 -9.42 14.10 6.25
C ARG A 106 -9.83 12.63 6.06
N GLY A 107 -10.80 12.13 6.82
CA GLY A 107 -11.22 10.74 6.65
C GLY A 107 -12.00 10.49 5.35
N PHE A 108 -12.74 11.48 4.85
CA PHE A 108 -13.37 11.39 3.52
C PHE A 108 -12.34 11.54 2.39
N VAL A 109 -11.33 12.42 2.55
CA VAL A 109 -10.20 12.47 1.62
C VAL A 109 -9.54 11.09 1.50
N LEU A 110 -9.34 10.39 2.61
CA LEU A 110 -8.76 9.06 2.58
C LEU A 110 -9.63 8.04 1.84
N ASN A 111 -10.97 8.12 1.97
CA ASN A 111 -11.89 7.31 1.16
C ASN A 111 -11.69 7.55 -0.34
N LEU A 112 -11.49 8.80 -0.75
CA LEU A 112 -11.26 9.14 -2.16
C LEU A 112 -9.92 8.59 -2.66
N GLU A 113 -8.84 8.78 -1.90
CA GLU A 113 -7.49 8.32 -2.27
C GLU A 113 -7.43 6.78 -2.36
N ILE A 114 -7.97 6.08 -1.35
CA ILE A 114 -8.04 4.60 -1.34
C ILE A 114 -8.99 4.11 -2.43
N GLY A 115 -10.14 4.76 -2.60
CA GLY A 115 -11.13 4.44 -3.63
C GLY A 115 -10.54 4.51 -5.02
N PHE A 116 -9.80 5.58 -5.33
CA PHE A 116 -9.08 5.71 -6.60
C PHE A 116 -8.06 4.58 -6.79
N GLN A 117 -7.28 4.26 -5.75
CA GLN A 117 -6.30 3.18 -5.81
C GLN A 117 -6.98 1.82 -6.09
N SER A 118 -8.13 1.56 -5.47
CA SER A 118 -8.93 0.36 -5.72
C SER A 118 -9.41 0.29 -7.18
N ILE A 119 -9.90 1.40 -7.74
CA ILE A 119 -10.35 1.47 -9.14
C ILE A 119 -9.17 1.24 -10.09
N ALA A 120 -8.01 1.84 -9.82
CA ALA A 120 -6.81 1.64 -10.63
C ALA A 120 -6.30 0.19 -10.58
N GLN A 121 -6.52 -0.53 -9.48
CA GLN A 121 -6.22 -1.95 -9.36
C GLN A 121 -7.24 -2.85 -10.06
N GLU A 122 -8.53 -2.53 -9.95
CA GLU A 122 -9.62 -3.24 -10.64
C GLU A 122 -9.48 -3.10 -12.17
N MET A 123 -9.23 -1.88 -12.64
CA MET A 123 -9.12 -1.53 -14.05
C MET A 123 -7.66 -1.53 -14.53
N PHE A 124 -6.97 -2.64 -14.31
CA PHE A 124 -5.53 -2.76 -14.55
C PHE A 124 -5.11 -2.66 -16.04
N HIS A 125 -6.06 -2.75 -16.97
CA HIS A 125 -5.84 -2.58 -18.40
C HIS A 125 -6.32 -1.23 -18.94
N ALA A 126 -6.95 -0.41 -18.10
CA ALA A 126 -7.54 0.86 -18.52
C ALA A 126 -6.50 1.99 -18.53
N THR A 127 -6.79 3.00 -19.35
CA THR A 127 -6.01 4.23 -19.43
C THR A 127 -6.28 5.14 -18.23
N VAL A 128 -5.41 6.12 -18.00
CA VAL A 128 -5.58 7.10 -16.91
C VAL A 128 -6.91 7.85 -17.02
N VAL A 129 -7.33 8.22 -18.24
CA VAL A 129 -8.59 8.93 -18.49
C VAL A 129 -9.80 8.07 -18.12
N GLU A 130 -9.77 6.78 -18.47
CA GLU A 130 -10.85 5.84 -18.12
C GLU A 130 -10.95 5.61 -16.61
N ILE A 131 -9.82 5.48 -15.92
CA ILE A 131 -9.76 5.36 -14.46
C ILE A 131 -10.36 6.60 -13.80
N LEU A 132 -10.03 7.80 -14.30
CA LEU A 132 -10.60 9.06 -13.81
C LEU A 132 -12.11 9.14 -14.05
N GLY A 133 -12.60 8.72 -15.22
CA GLY A 133 -14.04 8.67 -15.50
C GLY A 133 -14.78 7.65 -14.63
N ALA A 134 -14.15 6.53 -14.29
CA ALA A 134 -14.72 5.55 -13.35
C ALA A 134 -14.71 6.07 -11.90
N PHE A 135 -13.68 6.82 -11.51
CA PHE A 135 -13.58 7.48 -10.22
C PHE A 135 -14.68 8.52 -10.03
N ASP A 136 -14.90 9.38 -11.02
CA ASP A 136 -15.95 10.42 -11.00
C ASP A 136 -17.35 9.80 -10.78
N LYS A 137 -17.66 8.72 -11.49
CA LYS A 137 -18.94 7.98 -11.32
C LYS A 137 -19.11 7.34 -9.94
N ARG A 138 -18.02 7.05 -9.24
CA ARG A 138 -18.04 6.43 -7.90
C ARG A 138 -17.87 7.46 -6.79
N LEU A 139 -17.73 8.74 -7.12
CA LEU A 139 -17.41 9.81 -6.18
C LEU A 139 -18.47 9.93 -5.07
N GLU A 140 -19.76 9.84 -5.44
CA GLU A 140 -20.87 9.87 -4.47
C GLU A 140 -20.77 8.71 -3.46
N ALA A 141 -20.54 7.49 -3.95
CA ALA A 141 -20.42 6.31 -3.09
C ALA A 141 -19.22 6.40 -2.13
N LEU A 142 -18.10 6.99 -2.59
CA LEU A 142 -16.89 7.16 -1.77
C LEU A 142 -17.07 8.23 -0.68
N LEU A 143 -17.85 9.29 -0.95
CA LEU A 143 -18.19 10.31 0.04
C LEU A 143 -19.31 9.88 0.99
N SER A 144 -20.16 8.94 0.57
CA SER A 144 -21.22 8.36 1.40
C SER A 144 -20.71 7.28 2.35
N ALA A 145 -19.56 6.68 2.03
CA ALA A 145 -18.88 5.73 2.90
C ALA A 145 -18.52 6.34 4.27
N PRO A 146 -18.53 5.54 5.34
CA PRO A 146 -18.17 6.03 6.67
C PRO A 146 -16.76 6.62 6.67
N GLU A 147 -16.58 7.71 7.43
CA GLU A 147 -15.29 8.38 7.59
C GLU A 147 -14.24 7.38 8.09
N GLN A 148 -13.12 7.27 7.38
CA GLN A 148 -12.02 6.42 7.82
C GLN A 148 -11.30 7.09 8.98
N GLU A 149 -10.86 6.28 9.95
CA GLU A 149 -10.10 6.75 11.10
C GLU A 149 -8.75 7.33 10.65
N ALA A 150 -8.74 8.62 10.36
CA ALA A 150 -7.52 9.35 10.08
C ALA A 150 -6.73 9.45 11.39
N LEU A 151 -5.71 8.60 11.52
CA LEU A 151 -4.77 8.66 12.65
C LEU A 151 -4.26 10.10 12.77
N LYS A 152 -4.72 10.80 13.81
CA LYS A 152 -4.25 12.15 14.12
C LYS A 152 -2.81 12.02 14.58
N PHE A 153 -1.88 12.16 13.66
CA PHE A 153 -0.46 12.27 13.99
C PHE A 153 -0.27 13.56 14.80
N ILE A 154 -0.36 13.44 16.12
CA ILE A 154 0.07 14.49 17.03
C ILE A 154 1.59 14.52 16.88
N SER A 155 2.09 15.48 16.10
CA SER A 155 3.53 15.76 16.04
C SER A 155 3.97 16.15 17.43
N ASN A 156 4.54 15.19 18.15
CA ASN A 156 5.14 15.44 19.45
C ASN A 156 6.49 16.09 19.17
N HIS A 157 6.48 17.39 18.88
CA HIS A 157 7.69 18.17 18.84
C HIS A 157 8.26 18.16 20.24
N ASP A 158 9.19 17.25 20.48
CA ASP A 158 9.92 17.14 21.73
C ASP A 158 10.68 18.45 21.99
N ARG A 159 10.07 19.33 22.79
CA ARG A 159 10.65 20.62 23.21
C ARG A 159 11.57 20.46 24.44
N ARG A 160 11.96 19.24 24.82
CA ARG A 160 12.79 18.99 26.02
C ARG A 160 14.24 19.50 25.92
N HIS A 161 14.62 20.17 24.83
CA HIS A 161 15.95 20.79 24.71
C HIS A 161 15.97 22.32 24.98
N LEU A 162 14.86 22.95 25.41
CA LEU A 162 14.81 24.42 25.54
C LEU A 162 14.47 24.99 26.92
N SER A 163 14.55 24.22 28.00
CA SER A 163 14.50 24.81 29.34
C SER A 163 15.20 23.94 30.39
N ILE A 164 16.42 24.32 30.73
CA ILE A 164 16.95 24.13 32.08
C ILE A 164 16.27 25.20 32.95
N PRO A 165 15.41 24.80 33.90
CA PRO A 165 15.54 25.40 35.22
C PRO A 165 15.38 24.37 36.34
N SER A 166 16.38 24.40 37.20
CA SER A 166 16.42 24.11 38.64
C SER A 166 15.16 23.53 39.29
N LYS A 167 15.38 22.37 39.94
CA LYS A 167 14.56 21.73 40.97
C LYS A 167 13.89 22.73 41.94
N SER A 168 12.60 22.55 42.20
CA SER A 168 12.05 22.57 43.56
C SER A 168 10.68 21.86 43.64
N SER A 169 10.51 21.19 44.76
CA SER A 169 9.44 20.30 45.20
C SER A 169 8.20 21.04 45.76
N ASN A 170 7.01 20.43 45.65
CA ASN A 170 6.06 20.10 46.76
C ASN A 170 4.55 20.17 46.38
N SER A 171 3.91 19.00 46.50
CA SER A 171 2.56 18.66 47.04
C SER A 171 1.31 19.52 46.79
N SER A 172 0.25 18.89 46.28
CA SER A 172 -1.04 18.78 47.00
C SER A 172 -1.96 17.69 46.39
N THR A 173 -2.47 16.83 47.26
CA THR A 173 -3.41 15.70 47.03
C THR A 173 -4.79 16.07 47.62
N ILE A 174 -5.84 15.28 47.29
CA ILE A 174 -7.14 15.01 47.99
C ILE A 174 -8.32 15.21 46.98
N SER A 175 -9.33 14.33 46.78
CA SER A 175 -9.84 13.13 47.47
C SER A 175 -10.80 12.31 46.59
N ILE A 176 -10.83 10.98 46.82
CA ILE A 176 -11.91 10.03 46.49
C ILE A 176 -12.66 9.71 47.80
N PRO A 177 -13.99 9.49 47.83
CA PRO A 177 -14.65 8.83 48.95
C PRO A 177 -14.91 7.34 48.65
N CYS A 178 -14.38 6.48 49.51
CA CYS A 178 -14.70 5.05 49.63
C CYS A 178 -15.38 4.84 50.99
N ASN A 179 -16.52 4.13 51.04
CA ASN A 179 -17.08 3.56 52.26
C ASN A 179 -17.55 2.14 51.96
N HIS A 180 -16.89 1.13 52.51
CA HIS A 180 -17.44 0.19 53.52
C HIS A 180 -16.49 -1.02 53.66
N VAL A 181 -15.85 -1.09 54.84
CA VAL A 181 -15.39 -2.24 55.66
C VAL A 181 -15.63 -3.66 55.10
N ASP A 182 -14.78 -4.67 55.30
CA ASP A 182 -13.88 -4.96 56.41
C ASP A 182 -12.94 -6.15 56.05
N GLN A 183 -11.84 -6.26 56.79
CA GLN A 183 -11.03 -7.47 57.08
C GLN A 183 -9.91 -7.95 56.12
N LEU A 184 -8.68 -7.75 56.60
CA LEU A 184 -7.41 -8.35 56.21
C LEU A 184 -7.23 -9.73 56.87
N ILE A 185 -6.86 -10.78 56.12
CA ILE A 185 -5.89 -11.81 56.54
C ILE A 185 -5.07 -12.29 55.33
N VAL A 186 -3.77 -12.42 55.58
CA VAL A 186 -2.66 -12.74 54.67
C VAL A 186 -2.47 -14.27 54.53
N VAL A 187 -1.79 -14.67 53.44
CA VAL A 187 -0.91 -15.86 53.26
C VAL A 187 -1.47 -17.02 52.41
N SER A 188 -0.81 -17.17 51.25
CA SER A 188 -0.45 -18.38 50.49
C SER A 188 -1.50 -19.45 50.18
N SER A 189 -1.70 -19.74 48.89
CA SER A 189 -1.16 -20.95 48.24
C SER A 189 -1.80 -21.19 46.86
N VAL A 190 -1.02 -21.88 46.02
CA VAL A 190 -1.14 -22.09 44.58
C VAL A 190 -2.29 -23.04 44.20
N LYS A 191 -2.95 -22.76 43.05
CA LYS A 191 -3.37 -23.65 41.92
C LYS A 191 -4.78 -23.26 41.41
N GLN A 192 -4.93 -22.54 40.29
CA GLN A 192 -4.85 -22.94 38.87
C GLN A 192 -6.18 -23.48 38.30
N SER A 193 -6.74 -22.77 37.30
CA SER A 193 -7.48 -23.29 36.12
C SER A 193 -8.35 -22.18 35.49
N SER A 194 -8.39 -21.90 34.18
CA SER A 194 -7.39 -21.72 33.12
C SER A 194 -8.17 -21.55 31.81
N ASN A 195 -8.14 -20.35 31.22
CA ASN A 195 -8.00 -20.18 29.76
C ASN A 195 -7.69 -18.70 29.45
N PRO A 196 -6.42 -18.38 29.13
CA PRO A 196 -5.95 -17.04 28.81
C PRO A 196 -5.95 -16.77 27.29
N HIS A 197 -6.11 -15.49 26.93
CA HIS A 197 -5.79 -14.97 25.60
C HIS A 197 -4.29 -15.13 25.29
N PRO A 198 -3.88 -15.40 24.04
CA PRO A 198 -2.47 -15.48 23.66
C PRO A 198 -1.78 -14.13 23.86
N CYS A 199 -0.94 -14.05 24.89
CA CYS A 199 0.08 -13.03 25.02
C CYS A 199 1.12 -13.31 23.93
N GLU A 200 1.46 -12.32 23.09
CA GLU A 200 2.45 -12.47 22.03
C GLU A 200 3.71 -13.14 22.56
N GLU A 201 3.96 -14.36 22.09
CA GLU A 201 5.18 -15.09 22.39
C GLU A 201 6.35 -14.28 21.84
N TRP A 202 7.15 -13.71 22.75
CA TRP A 202 8.50 -13.29 22.43
C TRP A 202 9.19 -14.46 21.73
N GLN A 203 9.44 -14.35 20.43
CA GLN A 203 9.99 -15.43 19.62
C GLN A 203 11.28 -15.96 20.27
N THR A 204 11.20 -17.12 20.89
CA THR A 204 12.36 -17.77 21.47
C THR A 204 13.13 -18.47 20.35
N PHE A 205 14.19 -17.83 19.85
CA PHE A 205 15.03 -18.41 18.80
C PHE A 205 15.69 -19.71 19.28
N THR A 206 15.64 -20.74 18.43
CA THR A 206 16.28 -22.03 18.70
C THR A 206 17.81 -21.91 18.72
N THR A 207 18.49 -22.87 19.34
CA THR A 207 19.97 -22.92 19.38
C THR A 207 20.57 -22.99 17.97
N GLU A 208 19.93 -23.74 17.08
CA GLU A 208 20.31 -23.88 15.67
C GLU A 208 20.22 -22.56 14.92
N GLN A 209 19.10 -21.84 15.05
CA GLN A 209 18.92 -20.52 14.43
C GLN A 209 19.95 -19.50 14.92
N LYS A 210 20.33 -19.55 16.21
CA LYS A 210 21.38 -18.69 16.76
C LYS A 210 22.76 -19.01 16.16
N LEU A 211 23.07 -20.29 15.95
CA LEU A 211 24.34 -20.72 15.38
C LEU A 211 24.44 -20.35 13.91
N GLU A 212 23.37 -20.53 13.14
CA GLU A 212 23.31 -20.07 11.75
C GLU A 212 23.46 -18.54 11.66
N ALA A 213 22.72 -17.80 12.50
CA ALA A 213 22.83 -16.34 12.54
C ALA A 213 24.25 -15.86 12.89
N PHE A 214 24.93 -16.56 13.80
CA PHE A 214 26.33 -16.27 14.12
C PHE A 214 27.26 -16.51 12.92
N GLY A 215 27.11 -17.66 12.25
CA GLY A 215 27.89 -17.98 11.04
C GLY A 215 27.68 -16.96 9.92
N ARG A 216 26.43 -16.52 9.71
CA ARG A 216 26.10 -15.50 8.72
C ARG A 216 26.78 -14.17 9.05
N ARG A 217 26.65 -13.69 10.29
CA ARG A 217 27.28 -12.44 10.76
C ARG A 217 28.79 -12.46 10.58
N GLU A 218 29.46 -13.54 10.96
CA GLU A 218 30.91 -13.68 10.80
C GLU A 218 31.33 -13.60 9.32
N SER A 219 30.59 -14.27 8.44
CA SER A 219 30.87 -14.23 7.00
C SER A 219 30.68 -12.83 6.40
N GLU A 220 29.62 -12.13 6.80
CA GLU A 220 29.32 -10.77 6.33
C GLU A 220 30.33 -9.76 6.88
N ARG A 221 30.69 -9.89 8.16
CA ARG A 221 31.76 -9.10 8.79
C ARG A 221 33.07 -9.24 8.03
N LYS A 222 33.49 -10.48 7.73
CA LYS A 222 34.73 -10.75 6.97
C LYS A 222 34.69 -10.19 5.56
N LYS A 223 33.55 -10.28 4.87
CA LYS A 223 33.36 -9.67 3.53
C LYS A 223 33.47 -8.16 3.59
N LEU A 224 32.86 -7.53 4.60
CA LEU A 224 32.93 -6.09 4.79
C LEU A 224 34.36 -5.65 5.10
N GLU A 225 35.07 -6.34 5.98
CA GLU A 225 36.48 -6.08 6.27
C GLU A 225 37.36 -6.21 5.02
N ALA A 226 37.15 -7.24 4.19
CA ALA A 226 37.90 -7.42 2.96
C ALA A 226 37.63 -6.32 1.92
N ARG A 227 36.39 -5.81 1.88
CA ARG A 227 36.01 -4.70 0.98
C ARG A 227 36.57 -3.36 1.48
N MET A 228 36.44 -3.10 2.77
CA MET A 228 36.84 -1.83 3.37
C MET A 228 38.37 -1.74 3.54
N GLY A 229 39.05 -2.86 3.78
CA GLY A 229 40.52 -2.93 3.87
C GLY A 229 41.26 -2.49 2.60
N ARG A 230 40.57 -2.40 1.45
CA ARG A 230 41.14 -1.89 0.20
C ARG A 230 41.07 -0.36 0.08
N LEU A 231 40.38 0.31 1.00
CA LEU A 231 40.24 1.76 1.00
C LEU A 231 41.39 2.42 1.77
N PRO A 232 42.02 3.49 1.23
CA PRO A 232 43.24 4.08 1.79
C PRO A 232 43.08 4.74 3.16
N LEU A 233 41.84 5.02 3.60
CA LEU A 233 41.54 5.66 4.88
C LEU A 233 40.90 4.69 5.90
N TYR A 234 40.68 3.43 5.54
CA TYR A 234 40.07 2.47 6.45
C TYR A 234 41.10 1.86 7.38
N LYS A 235 40.88 1.98 8.68
CA LYS A 235 41.66 1.34 9.73
C LYS A 235 40.71 0.69 10.73
N LYS A 236 40.91 -0.60 11.01
CA LYS A 236 40.14 -1.30 12.04
C LYS A 236 40.57 -0.83 13.43
N SER A 237 39.64 -0.36 14.25
CA SER A 237 39.86 -0.07 15.66
C SER A 237 40.01 -1.37 16.45
N THR A 238 40.76 -1.33 17.55
CA THR A 238 40.94 -2.47 18.45
C THR A 238 39.79 -2.65 19.45
N ASP A 239 38.81 -1.74 19.44
CA ASP A 239 37.75 -1.66 20.46
C ASP A 239 36.50 -2.53 20.18
N GLY A 240 36.49 -3.26 19.06
CA GLY A 240 35.40 -4.19 18.73
C GLY A 240 34.18 -3.54 18.11
#